data_AF-A0A225DWB9-F1
#
_entry.id   AF-A0A225DWB9-F1
#
_cell.length_a   1.000
_cell.length_b   1.000
_cell.length_c   1.000
_cell.angle_alpha   90.00
_cell.angle_beta   90.00
_cell.angle_gamma   90.00
#
_symmetry.space_group_name_H-M   'P 1'
#
loop_
_entity.id
_entity.type
_entity.pdbx_description
1 polymer ?
#
loop_
_entity_poly.entity_id
_entity_poly.type
_entity_poly.pdbx_seq_one_letter_code
_entity_poly.pdbx_strand_id
1 'polypeptide(L)'
;MAETLTKPKPAAAPAAAAKPAAAPRDSVREVFETIVFVVALVLMLKLFVVEAFVIPTGSMAETLYGYHKNVTCKECGYTFPVNSSDEVDPQDGVTKLVTGACCPNCRFPYNWVEAAVKQKVPFLDKKPKEKEAEFSPESGDRVLVHKALYHFTPPTRGDVVVFKFPVDPQINFTAQNYIKRLWGLGGETLAIYRGDLYMATGVDYPAGSADSAGRPLYPRPDNPMSMWEGPDVNILSRTRPQYKSPLGNDYTYHNGETALDTFEKSRADGFPGDTGRFGMLRKTDAQALAMRRIVYNNEFQSAHLPPRWGADGNGWEQDNAAQPRTFTHSGGTFGWVRYAHRLSRQMTEEERLAKGGDYIENWGWHEINEGKSYQSGMFPLAEITNFLGYNAGYVGDPGSDGRLPRPPRMGHEYWVGDLMSECTVKVSGPADEVVMELSKGTNRFQARFTGGTVTLTRTGPRGKQLAARPSPITRAGTHALRFANVDCRLRVWVDGTKIDFGTDADYSPSDAAGFDAAIGAVASAAFAPAADGHTLENDVAAPASLGAKGAVEFSKVVLWADTFFTPDDHYPYADPGNPVDTFYVQPGHYLCLGDNSGQSSDSRKWGLVPQRLMLGKAVFVFFPFSRIGFIK
;
A
#
# COMPACT_ATOMS: atom_id res chain seq x y z
N MET A 1 50.06 -75.92 51.85
CA MET A 1 50.58 -76.91 50.88
C MET A 1 49.58 -77.03 49.75
N ALA A 2 49.92 -76.56 48.56
CA ALA A 2 49.29 -76.95 47.29
C ALA A 2 50.13 -76.36 46.15
N GLU A 3 50.83 -77.24 45.43
CA GLU A 3 51.75 -76.94 44.34
C GLU A 3 51.05 -76.30 43.15
N THR A 4 51.70 -75.27 42.62
CA THR A 4 51.21 -74.42 41.54
C THR A 4 51.37 -75.14 40.20
N LEU A 5 50.23 -75.37 39.55
CA LEU A 5 50.07 -75.94 38.21
C LEU A 5 50.87 -75.15 37.14
N THR A 6 51.86 -75.80 36.53
CA THR A 6 52.49 -75.36 35.28
C THR A 6 51.85 -76.10 34.09
N LYS A 7 50.93 -75.44 33.39
CA LYS A 7 50.41 -75.94 32.10
C LYS A 7 51.29 -75.47 30.93
N PRO A 8 51.55 -76.34 29.94
CA PRO A 8 52.58 -76.17 28.92
C PRO A 8 52.25 -75.09 27.89
N LYS A 9 53.31 -74.41 27.45
CA LYS A 9 53.37 -73.31 26.47
C LYS A 9 52.75 -73.71 25.11
N PRO A 10 51.63 -73.09 24.68
CA PRO A 10 51.14 -73.20 23.31
C PRO A 10 52.06 -72.43 22.35
N ALA A 11 52.26 -72.98 21.16
CA ALA A 11 53.13 -72.46 20.11
C ALA A 11 52.78 -71.03 19.68
N ALA A 12 53.81 -70.28 19.27
CA ALA A 12 53.70 -68.89 18.83
C ALA A 12 52.73 -68.74 17.64
N ALA A 13 51.76 -67.84 17.79
CA ALA A 13 50.88 -67.41 16.71
C ALA A 13 51.64 -66.52 15.70
N PRO A 14 51.41 -66.67 14.39
CA PRO A 14 52.03 -65.85 13.37
C PRO A 14 51.55 -64.40 13.45
N ALA A 15 52.47 -63.46 13.23
CA ALA A 15 52.23 -62.01 13.27
C ALA A 15 51.09 -61.59 12.32
N ALA A 16 50.16 -60.79 12.84
CA ALA A 16 49.08 -60.19 12.06
C ALA A 16 49.66 -59.19 11.04
N ALA A 17 49.33 -59.39 9.77
CA ALA A 17 49.66 -58.47 8.68
C ALA A 17 48.98 -57.11 8.89
N ALA A 18 49.76 -56.03 8.78
CA ALA A 18 49.27 -54.66 8.86
C ALA A 18 48.31 -54.35 7.69
N LYS A 19 47.16 -53.72 7.98
CA LYS A 19 46.24 -53.19 6.96
C LYS A 19 46.96 -52.12 6.10
N PRO A 20 46.79 -52.12 4.77
CA PRO A 20 47.35 -51.06 3.94
C PRO A 20 46.71 -49.70 4.29
N ALA A 21 47.56 -48.67 4.39
CA ALA A 21 47.15 -47.29 4.63
C ALA A 21 46.26 -46.79 3.48
N ALA A 22 45.17 -46.09 3.81
CA ALA A 22 44.29 -45.48 2.82
C ALA A 22 45.08 -44.47 1.96
N ALA A 23 44.86 -44.50 0.65
CA ALA A 23 45.51 -43.60 -0.30
C ALA A 23 45.25 -42.12 0.06
N PRO A 24 46.22 -41.22 -0.14
CA PRO A 24 46.06 -39.80 0.14
C PRO A 24 44.97 -39.23 -0.78
N ARG A 25 43.95 -38.59 -0.21
CA ARG A 25 42.93 -37.85 -0.96
C ARG A 25 43.59 -36.68 -1.68
N ASP A 26 43.34 -36.55 -2.98
CA ASP A 26 43.84 -35.42 -3.77
C ASP A 26 43.00 -34.18 -3.47
N SER A 27 43.41 -33.44 -2.45
CA SER A 27 42.70 -32.25 -1.95
C SER A 27 42.48 -31.19 -3.02
N VAL A 28 43.35 -31.11 -4.04
CA VAL A 28 43.21 -30.12 -5.13
C VAL A 28 42.07 -30.51 -6.07
N ARG A 29 41.95 -31.80 -6.38
CA ARG A 29 40.82 -32.32 -7.17
C ARG A 29 39.49 -32.19 -6.45
N GLU A 30 39.44 -32.50 -5.14
CA GLU A 30 38.21 -32.34 -4.34
C GLU A 30 37.74 -30.87 -4.29
N VAL A 31 38.66 -29.91 -4.16
CA VAL A 31 38.35 -28.47 -4.23
C VAL A 31 37.81 -28.09 -5.62
N PHE A 32 38.45 -28.56 -6.69
CA PHE A 32 38.01 -28.26 -8.06
C PHE A 32 36.62 -28.85 -8.36
N GLU A 33 36.39 -30.13 -8.02
CA GLU A 33 35.09 -30.79 -8.19
C GLU A 33 33.99 -30.05 -7.39
N THR A 34 34.30 -29.61 -6.17
CA THR A 34 33.37 -28.81 -5.35
C THR A 34 33.05 -27.46 -6.00
N ILE A 35 34.05 -26.74 -6.51
CA ILE A 35 33.83 -25.46 -7.20
C ILE A 35 32.96 -25.65 -8.43
N VAL A 36 33.26 -26.64 -9.27
CA VAL A 36 32.47 -26.93 -10.49
C VAL A 36 31.03 -27.29 -10.11
N PHE A 37 30.84 -28.15 -9.10
CA PHE A 37 29.52 -28.51 -8.61
C PHE A 37 28.74 -27.29 -8.10
N VAL A 38 29.36 -26.44 -7.28
CA VAL A 38 28.73 -25.22 -6.75
C VAL A 38 28.37 -24.25 -7.87
N VAL A 39 29.26 -24.01 -8.83
CA VAL A 39 28.98 -23.14 -9.98
C VAL A 39 27.84 -23.71 -10.83
N ALA A 40 27.88 -24.99 -11.16
CA ALA A 40 26.82 -25.65 -11.93
C ALA A 40 25.47 -25.60 -11.19
N LEU A 41 25.46 -25.87 -9.88
CA LEU A 41 24.28 -25.78 -9.04
C LEU A 41 23.73 -24.35 -9.01
N VAL A 42 24.58 -23.34 -8.79
CA VAL A 42 24.17 -21.93 -8.80
C VAL A 42 23.60 -21.51 -10.15
N LEU A 43 24.23 -21.93 -11.26
CA LEU A 43 23.71 -21.67 -12.61
C LEU A 43 22.37 -22.37 -12.85
N MET A 44 22.23 -23.63 -12.42
CA MET A 44 20.97 -24.36 -12.51
C MET A 44 19.86 -23.68 -11.70
N LEU A 45 20.14 -23.30 -10.44
CA LEU A 45 19.21 -22.58 -9.58
C LEU A 45 18.81 -21.23 -10.20
N LYS A 46 19.78 -20.50 -10.77
CA LYS A 46 19.56 -19.20 -11.42
C LYS A 46 18.74 -19.30 -12.71
N LEU A 47 18.98 -20.34 -13.50
CA LEU A 47 18.29 -20.54 -14.78
C LEU A 47 16.83 -21.00 -14.56
N PHE A 48 16.61 -21.90 -13.60
CA PHE A 48 15.33 -22.61 -13.51
C PHE A 48 14.49 -22.28 -12.26
N VAL A 49 15.11 -21.85 -11.15
CA VAL A 49 14.40 -21.79 -9.85
C VAL A 49 14.13 -20.36 -9.42
N VAL A 50 15.20 -19.57 -9.22
CA VAL A 50 15.11 -18.24 -8.61
C VAL A 50 15.93 -17.23 -9.40
N GLU A 51 15.37 -16.04 -9.60
CA GLU A 51 16.09 -14.89 -10.14
C GLU A 51 15.98 -13.70 -9.20
N ALA A 52 17.09 -12.97 -9.06
CA ALA A 52 17.14 -11.78 -8.21
C ALA A 52 16.92 -10.53 -9.07
N PHE A 53 16.00 -9.68 -8.64
CA PHE A 53 15.72 -8.38 -9.28
C PHE A 53 15.97 -7.25 -8.30
N VAL A 54 16.46 -6.12 -8.81
CA VAL A 54 16.45 -4.83 -8.09
C VAL A 54 15.18 -4.10 -8.51
N ILE A 55 14.44 -3.55 -7.55
CA ILE A 55 13.27 -2.72 -7.84
C ILE A 55 13.73 -1.28 -8.10
N PRO A 56 13.57 -0.74 -9.32
CA PRO A 56 14.05 0.61 -9.61
C PRO A 56 13.02 1.69 -9.25
N THR A 57 11.72 1.43 -9.40
CA THR A 57 10.64 2.42 -9.29
C THR A 57 9.78 2.22 -8.05
N GLY A 58 9.15 3.32 -7.59
CA GLY A 58 8.23 3.33 -6.45
C GLY A 58 6.82 2.78 -6.67
N SER A 59 6.55 2.11 -7.79
CA SER A 59 5.17 1.71 -8.17
C SER A 59 4.50 0.69 -7.22
N MET A 60 5.32 0.00 -6.41
CA MET A 60 4.87 -0.96 -5.40
C MET A 60 5.06 -0.44 -3.97
N ALA A 61 5.40 0.83 -3.78
CA ALA A 61 5.58 1.40 -2.45
C ALA A 61 4.23 1.46 -1.69
N GLU A 62 4.17 1.20 -0.38
CA GLU A 62 5.30 0.91 0.52
C GLU A 62 5.65 -0.58 0.65
N THR A 63 4.91 -1.47 -0.02
CA THR A 63 5.17 -2.92 -0.01
C THR A 63 6.58 -3.23 -0.50
N LEU A 64 7.01 -2.62 -1.61
CA LEU A 64 8.37 -2.69 -2.14
C LEU A 64 8.87 -1.30 -2.51
N TYR A 65 10.06 -0.95 -2.06
CA TYR A 65 10.67 0.34 -2.38
C TYR A 65 11.51 0.27 -3.64
N GLY A 66 11.36 1.29 -4.49
CA GLY A 66 12.33 1.60 -5.54
C GLY A 66 13.51 2.38 -4.99
N TYR A 67 14.27 3.04 -5.86
CA TYR A 67 15.25 4.04 -5.39
C TYR A 67 14.53 5.14 -4.60
N HIS A 68 15.04 5.42 -3.41
CA HIS A 68 14.41 6.36 -2.49
C HIS A 68 15.45 7.07 -1.61
N LYS A 69 15.04 8.18 -1.00
CA LYS A 69 15.79 8.85 0.07
C LYS A 69 15.02 8.72 1.37
N ASN A 70 15.70 8.38 2.45
CA ASN A 70 15.11 8.40 3.78
C ASN A 70 15.25 9.80 4.39
N VAL A 71 14.10 10.42 4.68
CA VAL A 71 14.01 11.79 5.16
C VAL A 71 13.52 11.77 6.59
N THR A 72 14.28 12.38 7.49
CA THR A 72 13.84 12.58 8.88
C THR A 72 13.20 13.95 9.03
N CYS A 73 11.94 13.95 9.45
CA CYS A 73 11.18 15.17 9.64
C CYS A 73 11.78 16.01 10.79
N LYS A 74 12.36 17.19 10.49
CA LYS A 74 12.90 18.13 11.50
C LYS A 74 11.89 18.59 12.55
N GLU A 75 10.58 18.55 12.24
CA GLU A 75 9.54 19.05 13.15
C GLU A 75 8.98 17.99 14.09
N CYS A 76 8.91 16.74 13.64
CA CYS A 76 8.23 15.68 14.38
C CYS A 76 9.13 14.47 14.65
N GLY A 77 10.29 14.39 14.01
CA GLY A 77 11.26 13.30 14.14
C GLY A 77 10.93 12.05 13.33
N TYR A 78 9.76 11.99 12.67
CA TYR A 78 9.37 10.82 11.88
C TYR A 78 10.25 10.67 10.63
N THR A 79 10.85 9.49 10.45
CA THR A 79 11.64 9.14 9.26
C THR A 79 10.75 8.42 8.24
N PHE A 80 10.80 8.85 6.99
CA PHE A 80 9.99 8.30 5.90
C PHE A 80 10.75 8.28 4.57
N PRO A 81 10.46 7.32 3.68
CA PRO A 81 11.06 7.25 2.35
C PRO A 81 10.39 8.24 1.39
N VAL A 82 11.16 8.77 0.44
CA VAL A 82 10.71 9.62 -0.66
C VAL A 82 11.27 9.08 -1.97
N ASN A 83 10.43 8.95 -2.99
CA ASN A 83 10.82 8.45 -4.31
C ASN A 83 11.96 9.29 -4.90
N SER A 84 13.00 8.62 -5.38
CA SER A 84 14.11 9.24 -6.11
C SER A 84 14.53 8.40 -7.31
N SER A 85 13.59 7.67 -7.93
CA SER A 85 13.88 6.86 -9.12
C SER A 85 14.42 7.70 -10.27
N ASP A 86 13.86 8.89 -10.50
CA ASP A 86 14.26 9.77 -11.59
C ASP A 86 15.61 10.46 -11.37
N GLU A 87 16.18 10.37 -10.16
CA GLU A 87 17.57 10.78 -9.91
C GLU A 87 18.59 9.74 -10.38
N VAL A 88 18.23 8.46 -10.23
CA VAL A 88 19.15 7.33 -10.44
C VAL A 88 18.99 6.75 -11.84
N ASP A 89 17.75 6.58 -12.29
CA ASP A 89 17.39 5.94 -13.56
C ASP A 89 16.20 6.68 -14.20
N PRO A 90 16.43 7.86 -14.80
CA PRO A 90 15.36 8.69 -15.36
C PRO A 90 14.68 8.05 -16.57
N GLN A 91 13.37 7.90 -16.52
CA GLN A 91 12.59 7.24 -17.58
C GLN A 91 12.56 8.02 -18.91
N ASP A 92 12.62 9.34 -18.86
CA ASP A 92 12.64 10.25 -20.02
C ASP A 92 14.07 10.66 -20.43
N GLY A 93 15.08 10.08 -19.78
CA GLY A 93 16.50 10.43 -19.97
C GLY A 93 16.93 11.74 -19.32
N VAL A 94 16.00 12.46 -18.65
CA VAL A 94 16.30 13.69 -17.92
C VAL A 94 16.37 13.36 -16.44
N THR A 95 17.57 13.50 -15.85
CA THR A 95 17.73 13.37 -14.40
C THR A 95 16.96 14.47 -13.69
N LYS A 96 16.06 14.10 -12.79
CA LYS A 96 15.29 15.06 -12.00
C LYS A 96 15.54 14.86 -10.52
N LEU A 97 15.91 15.96 -9.87
CA LEU A 97 16.41 15.93 -8.50
C LEU A 97 15.28 16.15 -7.50
N VAL A 98 15.28 15.37 -6.43
CA VAL A 98 14.39 15.55 -5.29
C VAL A 98 14.86 16.78 -4.51
N THR A 99 14.07 17.85 -4.61
CA THR A 99 14.36 19.19 -4.09
C THR A 99 13.59 19.53 -2.82
N GLY A 100 12.78 18.62 -2.31
CA GLY A 100 12.07 18.76 -1.03
C GLY A 100 11.15 17.55 -0.79
N ALA A 101 10.39 17.57 0.29
CA ALA A 101 9.40 16.54 0.60
C ALA A 101 8.27 17.05 1.49
N CYS A 102 7.18 16.30 1.69
CA CYS A 102 6.19 16.56 2.74
C CYS A 102 6.06 15.37 3.69
N CYS A 103 6.14 15.62 5.00
CA CYS A 103 6.09 14.58 6.02
C CYS A 103 4.70 13.92 6.07
N PRO A 104 4.58 12.58 5.92
CA PRO A 104 3.28 11.91 5.99
C PRO A 104 2.63 11.97 7.37
N ASN A 105 3.44 12.11 8.43
CA ASN A 105 2.94 12.17 9.80
C ASN A 105 2.35 13.55 10.14
N CYS A 106 3.19 14.60 10.16
CA CYS A 106 2.76 15.95 10.57
C CYS A 106 2.41 16.89 9.41
N ARG A 107 2.57 16.47 8.15
CA ARG A 107 2.34 17.29 6.95
C ARG A 107 3.22 18.53 6.83
N PHE A 108 4.31 18.60 7.58
CA PHE A 108 5.30 19.66 7.41
C PHE A 108 6.03 19.53 6.06
N PRO A 109 6.01 20.57 5.20
CA PRO A 109 6.73 20.57 3.94
C PRO A 109 8.18 21.01 4.12
N TYR A 110 9.07 20.41 3.34
CA TYR A 110 10.49 20.73 3.23
C TYR A 110 10.81 21.34 1.87
N ASN A 111 11.61 22.39 1.88
CA ASN A 111 12.34 22.90 0.73
C ASN A 111 13.83 22.70 0.92
N TRP A 112 14.48 21.99 0.02
CA TRP A 112 15.93 21.86 0.01
C TRP A 112 16.60 22.74 -1.06
N VAL A 113 15.83 23.44 -1.91
CA VAL A 113 16.37 24.37 -2.93
C VAL A 113 17.07 25.56 -2.29
N GLU A 114 16.47 26.19 -1.27
CA GLU A 114 17.11 27.34 -0.59
C GLU A 114 18.42 26.94 0.10
N ALA A 115 18.49 25.74 0.68
CA ALA A 115 19.71 25.21 1.29
C ALA A 115 20.80 24.95 0.23
N ALA A 116 20.44 24.38 -0.93
CA ALA A 116 21.35 24.14 -2.04
C ALA A 116 21.92 25.44 -2.64
N VAL A 117 21.07 26.48 -2.79
CA VAL A 117 21.45 27.80 -3.30
C VAL A 117 22.29 28.61 -2.29
N LYS A 118 21.92 28.61 -1.00
CA LYS A 118 22.67 29.33 0.06
C LYS A 118 24.02 28.69 0.39
N GLN A 119 24.16 27.37 0.30
CA GLN A 119 25.39 26.66 0.64
C GLN A 119 26.38 26.51 -0.53
N LYS A 120 26.11 27.10 -1.71
CA LYS A 120 26.89 26.87 -2.96
C LYS A 120 27.13 25.38 -3.23
N VAL A 121 26.11 24.55 -2.96
CA VAL A 121 26.23 23.10 -3.16
C VAL A 121 26.37 22.86 -4.65
N PRO A 122 27.41 22.17 -5.14
CA PRO A 122 27.68 21.96 -6.57
C PRO A 122 26.71 20.95 -7.20
N PHE A 123 25.47 20.89 -6.72
CA PHE A 123 24.46 19.91 -7.07
C PHE A 123 23.92 20.08 -8.49
N LEU A 124 24.13 21.25 -9.10
CA LEU A 124 23.73 21.54 -10.48
C LEU A 124 24.83 21.26 -11.52
N ASP A 125 26.10 21.07 -11.13
CA ASP A 125 27.20 21.04 -12.11
C ASP A 125 28.17 19.85 -12.00
N LYS A 126 28.17 19.04 -10.93
CA LYS A 126 29.15 17.93 -10.81
C LYS A 126 28.54 16.70 -10.13
N LYS A 127 28.80 15.52 -10.72
CA LYS A 127 28.58 14.21 -10.09
C LYS A 127 29.06 14.28 -8.62
N PRO A 128 28.23 13.91 -7.62
CA PRO A 128 28.59 14.07 -6.22
C PRO A 128 29.90 13.33 -5.93
N LYS A 129 30.87 14.03 -5.35
CA LYS A 129 32.03 13.36 -4.75
C LYS A 129 31.58 12.72 -3.45
N GLU A 130 32.23 11.61 -3.09
CA GLU A 130 31.96 10.63 -2.01
C GLU A 130 31.72 11.17 -0.58
N LYS A 131 31.58 12.48 -0.36
CA LYS A 131 31.35 13.10 0.96
C LYS A 131 29.92 13.58 1.24
N GLU A 132 28.99 13.49 0.29
CA GLU A 132 27.57 13.88 0.49
C GLU A 132 26.66 12.64 0.71
N ALA A 133 27.07 11.75 1.63
CA ALA A 133 26.36 10.50 1.92
C ALA A 133 24.93 10.70 2.46
N GLU A 134 24.62 11.86 3.04
CA GLU A 134 23.32 12.16 3.64
C GLU A 134 22.19 12.38 2.63
N PHE A 135 22.53 12.71 1.36
CA PHE A 135 21.55 12.99 0.30
C PHE A 135 21.63 12.03 -0.89
N SER A 136 22.40 10.94 -0.75
CA SER A 136 22.50 9.90 -1.77
C SER A 136 21.27 8.97 -1.74
N PRO A 137 20.69 8.62 -2.89
CA PRO A 137 19.62 7.63 -2.96
C PRO A 137 20.03 6.27 -2.37
N GLU A 138 19.16 5.70 -1.55
CA GLU A 138 19.20 4.30 -1.19
C GLU A 138 18.83 3.45 -2.41
N SER A 139 19.46 2.28 -2.53
CA SER A 139 19.04 1.32 -3.56
C SER A 139 17.64 0.80 -3.26
N GLY A 140 16.83 0.55 -4.29
CA GLY A 140 15.58 -0.15 -4.11
C GLY A 140 15.72 -1.59 -3.60
N ASP A 141 14.60 -2.14 -3.14
CA ASP A 141 14.52 -3.49 -2.59
C ASP A 141 15.04 -4.51 -3.62
N ARG A 142 15.76 -5.53 -3.14
CA ARG A 142 16.17 -6.67 -3.96
C ARG A 142 15.33 -7.87 -3.62
N VAL A 143 14.65 -8.39 -4.63
CA VAL A 143 13.66 -9.45 -4.48
C VAL A 143 14.11 -10.73 -5.15
N LEU A 144 13.79 -11.87 -4.53
CA LEU A 144 13.88 -13.19 -5.15
C LEU A 144 12.54 -13.52 -5.80
N VAL A 145 12.60 -13.90 -7.08
CA VAL A 145 11.45 -14.30 -7.89
C VAL A 145 11.52 -15.78 -8.16
N HIS A 146 10.49 -16.51 -7.76
CA HIS A 146 10.34 -17.92 -8.06
C HIS A 146 9.77 -18.09 -9.48
N LYS A 147 10.62 -18.48 -10.43
CA LYS A 147 10.28 -18.52 -11.86
C LYS A 147 9.43 -19.73 -12.24
N ALA A 148 9.81 -20.90 -11.74
CA ALA A 148 9.12 -22.13 -12.10
C ALA A 148 7.73 -22.30 -11.46
N LEU A 149 7.38 -21.50 -10.45
CA LEU A 149 6.13 -21.66 -9.70
C LEU A 149 4.91 -21.69 -10.62
N TYR A 150 4.85 -20.77 -11.58
CA TYR A 150 3.70 -20.64 -12.48
C TYR A 150 3.65 -21.65 -13.64
N HIS A 151 4.63 -22.55 -13.72
CA HIS A 151 4.53 -23.75 -14.56
C HIS A 151 3.80 -24.91 -13.87
N PHE A 152 3.69 -24.88 -12.53
CA PHE A 152 3.07 -25.96 -11.74
C PHE A 152 1.76 -25.54 -11.09
N THR A 153 1.62 -24.26 -10.74
CA THR A 153 0.43 -23.71 -10.09
C THR A 153 0.05 -22.38 -10.74
N PRO A 154 -1.22 -22.15 -11.09
CA PRO A 154 -1.62 -20.85 -11.62
C PRO A 154 -1.39 -19.72 -10.58
N PRO A 155 -1.10 -18.49 -11.04
CA PRO A 155 -1.08 -17.31 -10.16
C PRO A 155 -2.38 -17.18 -9.37
N THR A 156 -2.24 -16.76 -8.12
CA THR A 156 -3.37 -16.53 -7.22
C THR A 156 -3.56 -15.03 -6.99
N ARG A 157 -4.79 -14.64 -6.67
CA ARG A 157 -5.10 -13.23 -6.45
C ARG A 157 -4.31 -12.67 -5.27
N GLY A 158 -3.72 -11.52 -5.51
CA GLY A 158 -2.87 -10.79 -4.59
C GLY A 158 -1.40 -11.20 -4.63
N ASP A 159 -1.02 -12.15 -5.49
CA ASP A 159 0.39 -12.44 -5.73
C ASP A 159 1.11 -11.20 -6.26
N VAL A 160 2.31 -10.93 -5.73
CA VAL A 160 3.23 -9.96 -6.33
C VAL A 160 3.96 -10.67 -7.46
N VAL A 161 3.64 -10.30 -8.69
CA VAL A 161 4.09 -10.96 -9.92
C VAL A 161 5.10 -10.11 -10.66
N VAL A 162 6.11 -10.77 -11.23
CA VAL A 162 7.03 -10.16 -12.19
C VAL A 162 6.70 -10.66 -13.58
N PHE A 163 6.62 -9.75 -14.54
CA PHE A 163 6.25 -10.04 -15.93
C PHE A 163 6.96 -9.11 -16.90
N LYS A 164 6.99 -9.49 -18.18
CA LYS A 164 7.44 -8.61 -19.27
C LYS A 164 6.37 -7.59 -19.61
N PHE A 165 6.77 -6.33 -19.80
CA PHE A 165 5.86 -5.24 -20.18
C PHE A 165 5.01 -5.66 -21.41
N PRO A 166 3.66 -5.54 -21.35
CA PRO A 166 2.78 -6.11 -22.37
C PRO A 166 2.59 -5.25 -23.62
N VAL A 167 3.08 -4.00 -23.65
CA VAL A 167 3.08 -3.09 -24.82
C VAL A 167 4.53 -2.91 -25.33
N ASP A 168 4.75 -2.75 -26.65
CA ASP A 168 5.99 -3.18 -27.35
C ASP A 168 7.24 -2.79 -26.55
N PRO A 169 7.91 -3.77 -25.90
CA PRO A 169 8.73 -3.50 -24.74
C PRO A 169 10.15 -3.07 -25.11
N GLN A 170 10.39 -2.64 -26.34
CA GLN A 170 11.73 -2.40 -26.88
C GLN A 170 12.10 -0.92 -26.76
N ILE A 171 12.69 -0.55 -25.63
CA ILE A 171 13.73 0.49 -25.67
C ILE A 171 15.04 -0.25 -25.98
N ASN A 172 15.68 0.05 -27.11
CA ASN A 172 16.95 -0.56 -27.51
C ASN A 172 16.93 -2.11 -27.54
N PHE A 173 15.85 -2.72 -28.08
CA PHE A 173 15.72 -4.17 -28.26
C PHE A 173 15.75 -5.02 -26.96
N THR A 174 15.53 -4.43 -25.78
CA THR A 174 15.56 -5.14 -24.49
C THR A 174 14.20 -5.10 -23.80
N ALA A 175 13.57 -6.26 -23.61
CA ALA A 175 12.26 -6.37 -22.98
C ALA A 175 12.28 -6.03 -21.47
N GLN A 176 11.57 -4.98 -21.09
CA GLN A 176 11.47 -4.48 -19.72
C GLN A 176 10.68 -5.41 -18.80
N ASN A 177 11.12 -5.54 -17.54
CA ASN A 177 10.41 -6.29 -16.50
C ASN A 177 9.61 -5.32 -15.62
N TYR A 178 8.39 -5.72 -15.28
CA TYR A 178 7.51 -5.02 -14.36
C TYR A 178 7.16 -5.91 -13.19
N ILE A 179 6.96 -5.29 -12.04
CA ILE A 179 6.46 -5.93 -10.82
C ILE A 179 5.17 -5.22 -10.39
N LYS A 180 4.11 -5.99 -10.15
CA LYS A 180 2.79 -5.50 -9.72
C LYS A 180 2.09 -6.55 -8.87
N ARG A 181 0.99 -6.17 -8.21
CA ARG A 181 0.09 -7.10 -7.53
C ARG A 181 -1.02 -7.53 -8.47
N LEU A 182 -1.21 -8.84 -8.61
CA LEU A 182 -2.26 -9.43 -9.43
C LEU A 182 -3.60 -9.28 -8.72
N TRP A 183 -4.56 -8.57 -9.31
CA TRP A 183 -5.89 -8.40 -8.74
C TRP A 183 -7.02 -9.00 -9.54
N GLY A 184 -6.87 -9.23 -10.85
CA GLY A 184 -7.91 -9.85 -11.69
C GLY A 184 -7.43 -11.13 -12.35
N LEU A 185 -8.28 -12.17 -12.34
CA LEU A 185 -8.02 -13.47 -12.97
C LEU A 185 -8.86 -13.61 -14.24
N GLY A 186 -8.39 -14.43 -15.18
CA GLY A 186 -9.08 -14.63 -16.46
C GLY A 186 -10.52 -15.15 -16.30
N GLY A 187 -11.45 -14.54 -17.03
CA GLY A 187 -12.89 -14.80 -16.99
C GLY A 187 -13.68 -13.91 -16.02
N GLU A 188 -13.01 -13.01 -15.30
CA GLU A 188 -13.64 -12.12 -14.32
C GLU A 188 -13.81 -10.70 -14.86
N THR A 189 -14.76 -9.96 -14.28
CA THR A 189 -14.85 -8.51 -14.43
C THR A 189 -14.49 -7.87 -13.11
N LEU A 190 -13.41 -7.09 -13.09
CA LEU A 190 -13.01 -6.30 -11.93
C LEU A 190 -13.64 -4.90 -12.03
N ALA A 191 -13.95 -4.30 -10.90
CA ALA A 191 -14.36 -2.90 -10.82
C ALA A 191 -13.59 -2.18 -9.69
N ILE A 192 -13.10 -0.98 -9.97
CA ILE A 192 -12.55 -0.04 -8.99
C ILE A 192 -13.64 0.99 -8.72
N TYR A 193 -14.09 1.08 -7.47
CA TYR A 193 -15.11 2.03 -7.05
C TYR A 193 -14.78 2.57 -5.67
N ARG A 194 -14.58 3.89 -5.57
CA ARG A 194 -14.20 4.58 -4.32
C ARG A 194 -12.96 4.02 -3.63
N GLY A 195 -11.95 3.62 -4.39
CA GLY A 195 -10.74 3.03 -3.81
C GLY A 195 -10.84 1.54 -3.50
N ASP A 196 -12.05 0.99 -3.47
CA ASP A 196 -12.31 -0.42 -3.20
C ASP A 196 -12.37 -1.24 -4.50
N LEU A 197 -12.04 -2.52 -4.39
CA LEU A 197 -12.14 -3.47 -5.49
C LEU A 197 -13.41 -4.31 -5.38
N TYR A 198 -14.08 -4.51 -6.51
CA TYR A 198 -15.21 -5.40 -6.67
C TYR A 198 -14.95 -6.36 -7.82
N MET A 199 -15.58 -7.53 -7.78
CA MET A 199 -15.41 -8.55 -8.80
C MET A 199 -16.73 -9.26 -9.08
N ALA A 200 -16.99 -9.52 -10.35
CA ALA A 200 -18.07 -10.37 -10.83
C ALA A 200 -17.50 -11.48 -11.73
N THR A 201 -18.11 -12.66 -11.66
CA THR A 201 -17.94 -13.74 -12.65
C THR A 201 -19.19 -13.86 -13.50
N GLY A 202 -19.11 -14.40 -14.71
CA GLY A 202 -20.30 -14.68 -15.52
C GLY A 202 -21.06 -13.44 -16.00
N VAL A 203 -20.41 -12.27 -16.03
CA VAL A 203 -20.92 -11.10 -16.78
C VAL A 203 -20.87 -11.45 -18.26
N ASP A 204 -21.98 -11.24 -18.97
CA ASP A 204 -22.10 -11.67 -20.37
C ASP A 204 -21.40 -10.68 -21.32
N TYR A 205 -20.50 -11.23 -22.14
CA TYR A 205 -19.78 -10.51 -23.19
C TYR A 205 -19.97 -11.26 -24.52
N PRO A 206 -21.17 -11.16 -25.12
CA PRO A 206 -21.58 -11.99 -26.24
C PRO A 206 -20.69 -11.76 -27.47
N ALA A 207 -20.12 -12.85 -27.99
CA ALA A 207 -19.27 -12.80 -29.17
C ALA A 207 -20.10 -12.35 -30.39
N GLY A 208 -19.64 -11.29 -31.08
CA GLY A 208 -20.31 -10.75 -32.27
C GLY A 208 -21.30 -9.61 -32.01
N SER A 209 -21.49 -9.17 -30.75
CA SER A 209 -22.17 -7.90 -30.50
C SER A 209 -21.41 -6.76 -31.16
N ALA A 210 -22.11 -5.86 -31.84
CA ALA A 210 -21.52 -4.74 -32.54
C ALA A 210 -22.28 -3.44 -32.24
N ASP A 211 -21.60 -2.30 -32.32
CA ASP A 211 -22.25 -1.01 -32.23
C ASP A 211 -23.08 -0.70 -33.49
N SER A 212 -23.74 0.47 -33.50
CA SER A 212 -24.56 0.92 -34.64
C SER A 212 -23.77 1.08 -35.94
N ALA A 213 -22.43 1.10 -35.88
CA ALA A 213 -21.53 1.15 -37.03
C ALA A 213 -21.01 -0.25 -37.44
N GLY A 214 -21.48 -1.33 -36.81
CA GLY A 214 -21.06 -2.70 -37.10
C GLY A 214 -19.69 -3.07 -36.54
N ARG A 215 -19.11 -2.25 -35.66
CA ARG A 215 -17.83 -2.53 -35.00
C ARG A 215 -18.06 -3.46 -33.81
N PRO A 216 -17.30 -4.56 -33.64
CA PRO A 216 -17.45 -5.44 -32.49
C PRO A 216 -17.31 -4.67 -31.16
N LEU A 217 -18.27 -4.84 -30.24
CA LEU A 217 -18.22 -4.26 -28.88
C LEU A 217 -17.23 -5.01 -27.99
N TYR A 218 -17.07 -6.31 -28.22
CA TYR A 218 -16.17 -7.19 -27.44
C TYR A 218 -15.23 -8.00 -28.35
N PRO A 219 -14.34 -7.34 -29.12
CA PRO A 219 -13.40 -8.05 -30.00
C PRO A 219 -12.47 -8.92 -29.15
N ARG A 220 -12.29 -10.20 -29.50
CA ARG A 220 -11.33 -11.10 -28.85
C ARG A 220 -10.10 -11.28 -29.74
N PRO A 221 -8.89 -11.39 -29.18
CA PRO A 221 -7.72 -11.71 -29.97
C PRO A 221 -7.87 -13.12 -30.56
N ASP A 222 -7.49 -13.28 -31.84
CA ASP A 222 -7.43 -14.61 -32.48
C ASP A 222 -6.55 -15.58 -31.69
N ASN A 223 -5.49 -15.05 -31.10
CA ASN A 223 -4.64 -15.75 -30.14
C ASN A 223 -4.64 -15.00 -28.79
N PRO A 224 -5.39 -15.47 -27.77
CA PRO A 224 -5.42 -14.85 -26.44
C PRO A 224 -4.10 -14.93 -25.70
N MET A 225 -3.08 -15.59 -26.24
CA MET A 225 -1.75 -15.51 -25.68
C MET A 225 -0.92 -14.41 -26.35
N SER A 226 -1.28 -13.89 -27.52
CA SER A 226 -0.45 -13.00 -28.34
C SER A 226 -1.07 -11.61 -28.50
N MET A 227 -0.67 -10.66 -27.65
CA MET A 227 -1.03 -9.23 -27.79
C MET A 227 -0.30 -8.51 -28.94
N TRP A 228 0.62 -9.17 -29.64
CA TRP A 228 1.44 -8.55 -30.71
C TRP A 228 0.93 -8.85 -32.13
N GLU A 229 -0.02 -9.78 -32.27
CA GLU A 229 -0.47 -10.28 -33.56
C GLU A 229 -1.89 -9.76 -33.83
N GLY A 230 -2.02 -8.89 -34.84
CA GLY A 230 -3.31 -8.34 -35.29
C GLY A 230 -3.13 -7.24 -36.36
N PRO A 231 -4.09 -7.04 -37.27
CA PRO A 231 -3.98 -6.08 -38.37
C PRO A 231 -4.01 -4.60 -37.94
N ASP A 232 -4.46 -4.27 -36.72
CA ASP A 232 -4.59 -2.90 -36.20
C ASP A 232 -3.53 -2.50 -35.16
N VAL A 233 -2.41 -3.24 -35.11
CA VAL A 233 -1.35 -3.06 -34.11
C VAL A 233 -0.39 -1.94 -34.55
N ASN A 234 -0.87 -0.69 -34.64
CA ASN A 234 -0.02 0.46 -34.93
C ASN A 234 0.55 1.06 -33.63
N ILE A 235 1.61 0.43 -33.11
CA ILE A 235 2.24 0.75 -31.81
C ILE A 235 3.21 1.97 -31.89
N LEU A 236 3.36 2.61 -33.06
CA LEU A 236 4.37 3.67 -33.28
C LEU A 236 3.79 5.10 -33.44
N SER A 237 3.04 5.59 -32.45
CA SER A 237 2.76 7.03 -32.36
C SER A 237 3.14 7.61 -30.99
N ARG A 238 4.44 7.70 -30.75
CA ARG A 238 5.00 8.62 -29.73
C ARG A 238 4.78 10.11 -30.06
N THR A 239 4.16 10.43 -31.19
CA THR A 239 4.05 11.81 -31.70
C THR A 239 2.65 12.43 -31.69
N ARG A 240 1.57 11.71 -31.34
CA ARG A 240 0.24 12.31 -31.14
C ARG A 240 -0.61 11.55 -30.12
N PRO A 241 -1.03 12.17 -28.99
CA PRO A 241 -1.95 11.60 -28.00
C PRO A 241 -3.40 11.40 -28.49
N GLN A 242 -3.68 11.59 -29.79
CA GLN A 242 -5.04 11.76 -30.31
C GLN A 242 -5.44 10.76 -31.40
N TYR A 243 -4.63 9.74 -31.66
CA TYR A 243 -5.02 8.64 -32.56
C TYR A 243 -5.14 7.33 -31.78
N LYS A 244 -6.22 7.27 -30.99
CA LYS A 244 -6.86 6.02 -30.60
C LYS A 244 -7.24 5.28 -31.87
N SER A 245 -6.88 4.00 -31.98
CA SER A 245 -7.69 3.12 -32.83
C SER A 245 -9.13 3.19 -32.28
N PRO A 246 -10.17 3.36 -33.11
CA PRO A 246 -11.55 3.18 -32.69
C PRO A 246 -11.84 1.77 -32.15
N LEU A 247 -10.89 0.84 -32.31
CA LEU A 247 -10.90 -0.56 -31.91
C LEU A 247 -9.73 -0.89 -30.94
N GLY A 248 -9.22 0.09 -30.17
CA GLY A 248 -8.04 -0.03 -29.30
C GLY A 248 -7.87 -1.41 -28.62
N ASN A 249 -6.74 -2.05 -28.88
CA ASN A 249 -6.40 -3.45 -28.55
C ASN A 249 -6.24 -3.74 -27.04
N ASP A 250 -6.95 -3.04 -26.15
CA ASP A 250 -6.75 -3.22 -24.71
C ASP A 250 -7.46 -4.47 -24.21
N TYR A 251 -8.45 -5.02 -24.96
CA TYR A 251 -9.14 -6.29 -24.66
C TYR A 251 -9.76 -6.38 -23.25
N THR A 252 -9.69 -5.28 -22.50
CA THR A 252 -10.16 -5.03 -21.14
C THR A 252 -11.64 -4.66 -21.12
N TYR A 253 -12.22 -4.30 -22.26
CA TYR A 253 -13.58 -3.77 -22.40
C TYR A 253 -13.90 -2.74 -21.30
N HIS A 254 -12.97 -1.78 -21.14
CA HIS A 254 -13.05 -0.76 -20.10
C HIS A 254 -14.40 -0.04 -20.16
N ASN A 255 -15.11 -0.04 -19.03
CA ASN A 255 -16.41 0.63 -18.88
C ASN A 255 -17.47 0.22 -19.93
N GLY A 256 -17.49 -1.06 -20.32
CA GLY A 256 -18.55 -1.60 -21.18
C GLY A 256 -19.93 -1.54 -20.52
N GLU A 257 -20.97 -1.20 -21.30
CA GLU A 257 -22.35 -0.99 -20.83
C GLU A 257 -22.88 -2.14 -19.97
N THR A 258 -22.71 -3.40 -20.41
CA THR A 258 -23.12 -4.58 -19.63
C THR A 258 -22.46 -4.66 -18.25
N ALA A 259 -21.17 -4.30 -18.14
CA ALA A 259 -20.45 -4.33 -16.88
C ALA A 259 -20.95 -3.24 -15.93
N LEU A 260 -21.19 -2.03 -16.46
CA LEU A 260 -21.73 -0.90 -15.70
C LEU A 260 -23.16 -1.18 -15.21
N ASP A 261 -24.04 -1.65 -16.09
CA ASP A 261 -25.40 -2.08 -15.73
C ASP A 261 -25.40 -3.14 -14.62
N THR A 262 -24.50 -4.11 -14.74
CA THR A 262 -24.34 -5.17 -13.76
C THR A 262 -23.82 -4.62 -12.44
N PHE A 263 -22.87 -3.69 -12.49
CA PHE A 263 -22.34 -3.00 -11.31
C PHE A 263 -23.43 -2.21 -10.60
N GLU A 264 -24.21 -1.41 -11.32
CA GLU A 264 -25.28 -0.58 -10.75
C GLU A 264 -26.40 -1.42 -10.12
N LYS A 265 -26.82 -2.50 -10.78
CA LYS A 265 -27.74 -3.48 -10.18
C LYS A 265 -27.13 -4.07 -8.90
N SER A 266 -25.85 -4.47 -8.96
CA SER A 266 -25.12 -5.02 -7.81
C SER A 266 -25.05 -4.04 -6.65
N ARG A 267 -24.79 -2.77 -6.92
CA ARG A 267 -24.77 -1.68 -5.94
C ARG A 267 -26.13 -1.50 -5.28
N ALA A 268 -27.21 -1.49 -6.06
CA ALA A 268 -28.58 -1.36 -5.54
C ALA A 268 -28.96 -2.52 -4.59
N ASP A 269 -28.45 -3.72 -4.85
CA ASP A 269 -28.70 -4.90 -4.03
C ASP A 269 -27.61 -5.13 -2.94
N GLY A 270 -26.72 -4.16 -2.70
CA GLY A 270 -25.72 -4.22 -1.63
C GLY A 270 -24.50 -5.11 -1.91
N PHE A 271 -24.13 -5.28 -3.18
CA PHE A 271 -22.99 -6.06 -3.69
C PHE A 271 -22.99 -7.54 -3.25
N PRO A 272 -23.96 -8.34 -3.72
CA PRO A 272 -24.15 -9.71 -3.25
C PRO A 272 -22.98 -10.66 -3.60
N GLY A 273 -22.28 -10.43 -4.71
CA GLY A 273 -21.14 -11.27 -5.11
C GLY A 273 -21.47 -12.63 -5.71
N ASP A 274 -22.73 -12.88 -6.06
CA ASP A 274 -23.16 -14.08 -6.78
C ASP A 274 -22.71 -14.07 -8.26
N THR A 275 -22.82 -15.19 -8.98
CA THR A 275 -22.55 -15.23 -10.43
C THR A 275 -23.41 -14.21 -11.17
N GLY A 276 -22.79 -13.46 -12.07
CA GLY A 276 -23.40 -12.36 -12.82
C GLY A 276 -23.57 -11.08 -12.00
N ARG A 277 -23.06 -11.02 -10.75
CA ARG A 277 -23.18 -9.86 -9.85
C ARG A 277 -21.83 -9.51 -9.24
N PHE A 278 -21.59 -8.22 -9.01
CA PHE A 278 -20.40 -7.75 -8.32
C PHE A 278 -20.51 -8.01 -6.83
N GLY A 279 -19.41 -8.50 -6.26
CA GLY A 279 -19.17 -8.60 -4.83
C GLY A 279 -17.88 -7.89 -4.46
N MET A 280 -17.79 -7.43 -3.22
CA MET A 280 -16.58 -6.79 -2.71
C MET A 280 -15.42 -7.79 -2.64
N LEU A 281 -14.30 -7.38 -3.20
CA LEU A 281 -13.06 -8.13 -3.18
C LEU A 281 -12.24 -7.71 -1.96
N ARG A 282 -12.24 -8.56 -0.93
CA ARG A 282 -11.59 -8.26 0.35
C ARG A 282 -10.15 -8.74 0.39
N LYS A 283 -9.26 -7.90 0.89
CA LYS A 283 -7.86 -8.25 1.15
C LYS A 283 -7.77 -9.32 2.24
N THR A 284 -6.82 -10.24 2.09
CA THR A 284 -6.44 -11.13 3.20
C THR A 284 -5.85 -10.30 4.34
N ASP A 285 -5.73 -10.90 5.53
CA ASP A 285 -5.13 -10.20 6.68
C ASP A 285 -3.67 -9.80 6.41
N ALA A 286 -2.94 -10.66 5.70
CA ALA A 286 -1.55 -10.39 5.33
C ALA A 286 -1.46 -9.21 4.36
N GLN A 287 -2.36 -9.14 3.37
CA GLN A 287 -2.43 -8.05 2.40
C GLN A 287 -2.83 -6.73 3.06
N ALA A 288 -3.90 -6.71 3.86
CA ALA A 288 -4.33 -5.51 4.58
C ALA A 288 -3.22 -4.96 5.50
N LEU A 289 -2.40 -5.84 6.10
CA LEU A 289 -1.24 -5.44 6.89
C LEU A 289 -0.07 -4.98 6.04
N ALA A 290 0.16 -5.57 4.87
CA ALA A 290 1.27 -5.22 3.98
C ALA A 290 1.04 -3.92 3.21
N MET A 291 -0.22 -3.61 2.90
CA MET A 291 -0.65 -2.48 2.09
C MET A 291 -1.10 -1.26 2.91
N ARG A 292 -0.93 -1.32 4.24
CA ARG A 292 -1.24 -0.19 5.12
C ARG A 292 -0.23 0.94 4.95
N ARG A 293 -0.73 2.17 5.06
CA ARG A 293 0.02 3.41 4.94
C ARG A 293 -0.15 4.24 6.19
N ILE A 294 0.90 4.91 6.60
CA ILE A 294 0.86 5.72 7.82
C ILE A 294 -0.07 6.93 7.61
N VAL A 295 -1.03 7.10 8.52
CA VAL A 295 -1.80 8.36 8.64
C VAL A 295 -1.18 9.21 9.72
N TYR A 296 -0.95 8.62 10.89
CA TYR A 296 -0.40 9.33 12.03
C TYR A 296 0.20 8.39 13.09
N ASN A 297 1.43 8.65 13.52
CA ASN A 297 2.08 8.00 14.64
C ASN A 297 2.24 9.02 15.78
N ASN A 298 1.54 8.77 16.89
CA ASN A 298 1.46 9.70 18.02
C ASN A 298 2.79 9.86 18.78
N GLU A 299 3.71 8.90 18.67
CA GLU A 299 5.06 9.01 19.25
C GLU A 299 5.86 10.19 18.67
N PHE A 300 5.45 10.64 17.49
CA PHE A 300 6.04 11.73 16.72
C PHE A 300 5.07 12.93 16.62
N GLN A 301 4.30 13.25 17.67
CA GLN A 301 3.51 14.48 17.71
C GLN A 301 4.43 15.69 17.61
N SER A 302 4.22 16.54 16.60
CA SER A 302 5.00 17.75 16.46
C SER A 302 4.50 18.87 17.36
N ALA A 303 5.42 19.71 17.82
CA ALA A 303 5.10 20.91 18.58
C ALA A 303 4.46 22.02 17.72
N HIS A 304 4.56 21.97 16.38
CA HIS A 304 3.91 22.97 15.51
C HIS A 304 2.42 22.72 15.26
N LEU A 305 1.90 21.55 15.68
CA LEU A 305 0.48 21.22 15.59
C LEU A 305 -0.11 21.06 16.98
N PRO A 306 -1.38 21.45 17.19
CA PRO A 306 -2.15 20.96 18.32
C PRO A 306 -2.14 19.42 18.36
N PRO A 307 -2.28 18.80 19.55
CA PRO A 307 -2.46 17.36 19.67
C PRO A 307 -3.55 16.83 18.74
N ARG A 308 -3.22 15.81 17.95
CA ARG A 308 -4.22 15.11 17.13
C ARG A 308 -5.04 14.12 17.94
N TRP A 309 -4.47 13.51 18.96
CA TRP A 309 -5.21 12.73 19.95
C TRP A 309 -5.47 13.59 21.19
N GLY A 310 -6.73 13.70 21.59
CA GLY A 310 -7.13 14.50 22.75
C GLY A 310 -8.19 13.80 23.59
N ALA A 311 -7.99 13.79 24.91
CA ALA A 311 -8.95 13.24 25.85
C ALA A 311 -10.11 14.22 26.13
N ASP A 312 -11.31 13.69 26.35
CA ASP A 312 -12.54 14.46 26.57
C ASP A 312 -12.76 14.92 28.03
N GLY A 313 -11.76 14.72 28.90
CA GLY A 313 -11.79 15.15 30.31
C GLY A 313 -12.59 14.24 31.26
N ASN A 314 -13.28 13.21 30.76
CA ASN A 314 -14.07 12.28 31.57
C ASN A 314 -13.18 11.25 32.32
N GLY A 315 -12.37 11.71 33.26
CA GLY A 315 -11.48 10.83 34.05
C GLY A 315 -10.16 10.46 33.35
N TRP A 316 -9.78 11.22 32.33
CA TRP A 316 -8.52 11.08 31.59
C TRP A 316 -7.46 12.06 32.06
N GLU A 317 -6.24 11.56 32.20
CA GLU A 317 -5.01 12.31 32.35
C GLU A 317 -4.09 12.03 31.17
N GLN A 318 -3.27 13.02 30.79
CA GLN A 318 -2.29 12.93 29.72
C GLN A 318 -0.90 13.24 30.29
N ASP A 319 0.14 12.55 29.84
CA ASP A 319 1.51 12.81 30.27
C ASP A 319 2.02 14.20 29.88
N ASN A 320 1.57 14.71 28.73
CA ASN A 320 1.92 16.03 28.24
C ASN A 320 0.74 16.65 27.48
N ALA A 321 0.37 17.90 27.80
CA ALA A 321 -0.76 18.56 27.17
C ALA A 321 -0.52 18.97 25.69
N ALA A 322 0.72 19.20 25.27
CA ALA A 322 1.08 19.64 23.92
C ALA A 322 1.52 18.47 23.03
N GLN A 323 2.14 17.45 23.61
CA GLN A 323 2.66 16.28 22.91
C GLN A 323 2.34 14.98 23.67
N PRO A 324 1.05 14.66 23.88
CA PRO A 324 0.66 13.51 24.69
C PRO A 324 1.15 12.23 24.02
N ARG A 325 1.77 11.33 24.78
CA ARG A 325 2.14 9.97 24.34
C ARG A 325 1.37 8.90 25.09
N THR A 326 0.96 9.20 26.32
CA THR A 326 0.15 8.31 27.13
C THR A 326 -1.14 8.98 27.56
N PHE A 327 -2.20 8.17 27.63
CA PHE A 327 -3.53 8.58 28.07
C PHE A 327 -3.96 7.62 29.16
N THR A 328 -4.14 8.10 30.38
CA THR A 328 -4.48 7.28 31.54
C THR A 328 -5.88 7.61 32.03
N HIS A 329 -6.74 6.60 32.08
CA HIS A 329 -8.09 6.69 32.61
C HIS A 329 -8.14 6.09 34.01
N SER A 330 -8.80 6.77 34.94
CA SER A 330 -8.98 6.31 36.33
C SER A 330 -10.45 6.39 36.81
N GLY A 331 -11.37 6.77 35.91
CA GLY A 331 -12.78 7.02 36.23
C GLY A 331 -13.69 5.78 36.20
N GLY A 332 -14.80 5.86 36.94
CA GLY A 332 -15.93 4.92 36.83
C GLY A 332 -16.91 5.26 35.70
N THR A 333 -16.77 6.42 35.08
CA THR A 333 -17.55 6.85 33.89
C THR A 333 -16.77 6.50 32.64
N PHE A 334 -17.47 6.16 31.56
CA PHE A 334 -16.82 5.90 30.27
C PHE A 334 -16.34 7.22 29.64
N GLY A 335 -15.09 7.28 29.17
CA GLY A 335 -14.51 8.45 28.51
C GLY A 335 -13.84 8.11 27.18
N TRP A 336 -13.51 9.14 26.40
CA TRP A 336 -12.87 9.01 25.09
C TRP A 336 -11.59 9.83 24.94
N VAL A 337 -10.63 9.24 24.23
CA VAL A 337 -9.53 9.92 23.54
C VAL A 337 -9.86 9.90 22.05
N ARG A 338 -10.03 11.06 21.44
CA ARG A 338 -10.46 11.20 20.04
C ARG A 338 -9.32 11.70 19.16
N TYR A 339 -9.22 11.11 17.97
CA TYR A 339 -8.34 11.60 16.93
C TYR A 339 -9.03 12.67 16.10
N ALA A 340 -8.39 13.82 15.93
CA ALA A 340 -8.74 14.82 14.92
C ALA A 340 -7.58 14.89 13.92
N HIS A 341 -7.86 14.66 12.64
CA HIS A 341 -6.86 14.93 11.62
C HIS A 341 -6.69 16.46 11.56
N ARG A 342 -5.47 16.96 11.80
CA ARG A 342 -5.18 18.40 11.85
C ARG A 342 -4.02 18.71 10.92
N LEU A 343 -4.22 19.66 10.01
CA LEU A 343 -3.17 20.12 9.10
C LEU A 343 -2.48 21.36 9.68
N SER A 344 -1.26 21.66 9.24
CA SER A 344 -0.52 22.83 9.70
C SER A 344 -1.19 24.12 9.24
N ARG A 345 -1.21 25.15 10.11
CA ARG A 345 -1.59 26.51 9.69
C ARG A 345 -0.48 27.13 8.84
N GLN A 346 -0.84 28.16 8.08
CA GLN A 346 0.14 29.00 7.40
C GLN A 346 1.08 29.65 8.44
N MET A 347 2.38 29.53 8.21
CA MET A 347 3.38 30.28 8.98
C MET A 347 3.48 31.70 8.43
N THR A 348 3.67 32.69 9.29
CA THR A 348 4.00 34.05 8.86
C THR A 348 5.37 34.08 8.18
N GLU A 349 5.64 35.10 7.38
CA GLU A 349 6.96 35.27 6.76
C GLU A 349 8.08 35.36 7.81
N GLU A 350 7.81 36.00 8.95
CA GLU A 350 8.73 36.05 10.10
C GLU A 350 8.98 34.66 10.72
N GLU A 351 7.93 33.86 10.92
CA GLU A 351 8.05 32.47 11.40
C GLU A 351 8.83 31.60 10.41
N ARG A 352 8.58 31.79 9.11
CA ARG A 352 9.30 31.11 8.02
C ARG A 352 10.79 31.46 8.04
N LEU A 353 11.12 32.74 8.14
CA LEU A 353 12.50 33.23 8.19
C LEU A 353 13.21 32.75 9.45
N ALA A 354 12.52 32.75 10.61
CA ALA A 354 13.05 32.22 11.87
C ALA A 354 13.38 30.72 11.79
N LYS A 355 12.66 29.95 10.95
CA LYS A 355 12.93 28.53 10.66
C LYS A 355 13.88 28.30 9.48
N GLY A 356 14.64 29.32 9.06
CA GLY A 356 15.71 29.20 8.06
C GLY A 356 15.27 29.32 6.60
N GLY A 357 13.99 29.59 6.32
CA GLY A 357 13.46 29.73 4.96
C GLY A 357 13.04 28.41 4.29
N ASP A 358 13.16 27.26 4.97
CA ASP A 358 12.93 25.90 4.46
C ASP A 358 11.45 25.57 4.08
N TYR A 359 10.52 26.53 4.13
CA TYR A 359 9.08 26.31 3.90
C TYR A 359 8.64 26.80 2.51
N ILE A 360 7.88 25.96 1.78
CA ILE A 360 7.23 26.32 0.50
C ILE A 360 5.78 26.73 0.79
N GLU A 361 5.43 27.97 0.50
CA GLU A 361 4.08 28.52 0.56
C GLU A 361 3.14 28.02 -0.56
N ASN A 362 3.34 26.83 -1.14
CA ASN A 362 2.72 26.50 -2.44
C ASN A 362 2.12 25.10 -2.57
N TRP A 363 1.88 24.39 -1.47
CA TRP A 363 0.75 23.46 -1.48
C TRP A 363 -0.49 24.28 -1.17
N GLY A 364 -1.53 24.14 -1.98
CA GLY A 364 -2.83 24.78 -1.81
C GLY A 364 -3.55 24.50 -0.47
N TRP A 365 -2.89 23.97 0.56
CA TRP A 365 -3.38 23.83 1.94
C TRP A 365 -3.56 25.16 2.69
N HIS A 366 -3.72 26.25 1.94
CA HIS A 366 -3.94 27.58 2.48
C HIS A 366 -5.26 27.59 3.26
N GLU A 367 -5.22 28.16 4.47
CA GLU A 367 -6.40 28.60 5.25
C GLU A 367 -7.15 27.59 6.16
N ILE A 368 -6.52 26.54 6.71
CA ILE A 368 -7.28 25.57 7.54
C ILE A 368 -7.41 25.91 9.05
N ASN A 369 -6.81 26.98 9.60
CA ASN A 369 -6.68 27.06 11.08
C ASN A 369 -7.04 28.36 11.82
N GLU A 370 -7.67 29.37 11.19
CA GLU A 370 -7.92 30.65 11.90
C GLU A 370 -9.37 31.18 11.88
N GLY A 371 -10.37 30.34 11.68
CA GLY A 371 -11.78 30.71 11.96
C GLY A 371 -12.28 31.97 11.25
N LYS A 372 -11.65 32.37 10.14
CA LYS A 372 -12.00 33.55 9.33
C LYS A 372 -12.35 33.10 7.91
N SER A 373 -13.33 33.81 7.35
CA SER A 373 -14.14 33.47 6.19
C SER A 373 -13.39 33.19 4.88
N TYR A 374 -13.73 32.03 4.30
CA TYR A 374 -13.79 31.68 2.88
C TYR A 374 -13.89 32.88 1.92
N GLN A 375 -12.81 33.18 1.19
CA GLN A 375 -12.88 33.90 -0.08
C GLN A 375 -11.85 33.36 -1.10
N SER A 376 -11.82 32.05 -1.35
CA SER A 376 -11.43 31.48 -2.67
C SER A 376 -11.60 29.95 -2.77
N GLY A 377 -12.78 29.42 -2.45
CA GLY A 377 -13.31 28.17 -3.06
C GLY A 377 -12.45 26.90 -3.19
N MET A 378 -11.43 26.65 -2.35
CA MET A 378 -10.59 25.45 -2.44
C MET A 378 -10.28 24.84 -1.07
N PHE A 379 -10.66 23.56 -0.91
CA PHE A 379 -10.41 22.58 0.18
C PHE A 379 -11.28 22.62 1.45
N PRO A 380 -12.02 21.54 1.77
CA PRO A 380 -12.68 21.37 3.06
C PRO A 380 -11.68 20.89 4.14
N LEU A 381 -12.20 20.89 5.36
CA LEU A 381 -11.56 20.60 6.65
C LEU A 381 -10.66 19.34 6.63
N ALA A 382 -9.70 19.28 7.55
CA ALA A 382 -8.67 18.25 7.64
C ALA A 382 -9.22 16.80 7.64
N GLU A 383 -9.40 16.23 6.45
CA GLU A 383 -9.80 14.86 6.18
C GLU A 383 -8.58 13.93 6.08
N ILE A 384 -8.77 12.63 6.35
CA ILE A 384 -7.76 11.62 6.03
C ILE A 384 -7.86 11.32 4.54
N THR A 385 -6.83 11.72 3.78
CA THR A 385 -6.78 11.53 2.33
C THR A 385 -5.80 10.43 1.91
N ASN A 386 -5.81 10.05 0.63
CA ASN A 386 -4.90 9.07 0.03
C ASN A 386 -3.45 9.58 -0.13
N PHE A 387 -3.00 10.47 0.75
CA PHE A 387 -1.64 10.97 0.75
C PHE A 387 -0.63 9.85 1.02
N LEU A 388 0.42 9.78 0.21
CA LEU A 388 1.51 8.83 0.38
C LEU A 388 2.83 9.58 0.48
N GLY A 389 3.52 9.45 1.63
CA GLY A 389 4.82 10.09 1.88
C GLY A 389 5.89 9.77 0.84
N TYR A 390 5.85 8.55 0.28
CA TYR A 390 6.74 8.12 -0.79
C TYR A 390 6.64 9.01 -2.05
N ASN A 391 5.45 9.54 -2.35
CA ASN A 391 5.22 10.43 -3.50
C ASN A 391 5.37 11.90 -3.14
N ALA A 392 5.71 12.22 -1.89
CA ALA A 392 5.68 13.59 -1.40
C ALA A 392 6.92 14.42 -1.77
N GLY A 393 7.80 13.90 -2.62
CA GLY A 393 9.03 14.58 -3.07
C GLY A 393 8.77 15.61 -4.17
N TYR A 394 9.39 16.78 -4.07
CA TYR A 394 9.42 17.73 -5.20
C TYR A 394 10.56 17.37 -6.12
N VAL A 395 10.30 17.39 -7.42
CA VAL A 395 11.27 16.96 -8.41
C VAL A 395 11.60 18.15 -9.31
N GLY A 396 12.78 18.75 -9.15
CA GLY A 396 13.21 19.90 -9.94
C GLY A 396 13.70 19.50 -11.34
N ASP A 397 13.29 20.26 -12.36
CA ASP A 397 13.89 20.21 -13.71
C ASP A 397 15.16 21.08 -13.72
N PRO A 398 16.34 20.52 -14.07
CA PRO A 398 17.59 21.28 -14.20
C PRO A 398 17.51 22.53 -15.09
N GLY A 399 16.55 22.59 -16.03
CA GLY A 399 16.35 23.71 -16.96
C GLY A 399 15.24 24.71 -16.59
N SER A 400 14.53 24.51 -15.48
CA SER A 400 13.47 25.43 -15.05
C SER A 400 14.04 26.73 -14.45
N ASP A 401 13.33 27.84 -14.58
CA ASP A 401 13.72 29.21 -14.13
C ASP A 401 13.79 29.38 -12.60
N GLY A 402 14.07 28.30 -11.86
CA GLY A 402 14.05 28.25 -10.40
C GLY A 402 12.64 28.20 -9.80
N ARG A 403 11.58 28.19 -10.62
CA ARG A 403 10.22 27.95 -10.13
C ARG A 403 10.06 26.48 -9.79
N LEU A 404 9.76 26.20 -8.52
CA LEU A 404 9.35 24.87 -8.07
C LEU A 404 8.21 24.38 -8.97
N PRO A 405 8.29 23.15 -9.51
CA PRO A 405 7.19 22.60 -10.28
C PRO A 405 5.92 22.62 -9.43
N ARG A 406 4.79 23.01 -10.04
CA ARG A 406 3.50 22.77 -9.40
C ARG A 406 3.44 21.27 -9.10
N PRO A 407 3.09 20.86 -7.87
CA PRO A 407 2.89 19.44 -7.62
C PRO A 407 1.93 18.92 -8.69
N PRO A 408 2.19 17.76 -9.31
CA PRO A 408 1.16 17.14 -10.13
C PRO A 408 -0.11 17.09 -9.28
N ARG A 409 -1.29 17.31 -9.89
CA ARG A 409 -2.59 17.06 -9.24
C ARG A 409 -2.65 15.58 -8.94
N MET A 410 -1.94 15.16 -7.89
CA MET A 410 -1.81 13.76 -7.54
C MET A 410 -3.12 13.37 -6.89
N GLY A 411 -3.62 12.17 -7.19
CA GLY A 411 -4.82 11.57 -6.60
C GLY A 411 -4.71 11.29 -5.09
N HIS A 412 -4.18 12.24 -4.33
CA HIS A 412 -4.07 12.31 -2.88
C HIS A 412 -5.20 13.12 -2.25
N GLU A 413 -6.17 13.58 -3.05
CA GLU A 413 -7.33 14.36 -2.62
C GLU A 413 -8.55 13.48 -2.31
N TYR A 414 -8.47 12.17 -2.58
CA TYR A 414 -9.55 11.25 -2.24
C TYR A 414 -9.57 10.95 -0.74
N TRP A 415 -10.73 11.12 -0.12
CA TRP A 415 -11.00 10.66 1.24
C TRP A 415 -10.80 9.15 1.36
N VAL A 416 -10.19 8.71 2.46
CA VAL A 416 -9.96 7.30 2.77
C VAL A 416 -10.60 6.96 4.11
N GLY A 417 -11.67 6.18 4.07
CA GLY A 417 -12.37 5.66 5.26
C GLY A 417 -11.90 4.28 5.74
N ASP A 418 -11.00 3.63 4.99
CA ASP A 418 -10.46 2.32 5.34
C ASP A 418 -9.28 2.46 6.29
N LEU A 419 -9.60 2.50 7.57
CA LEU A 419 -8.67 2.83 8.64
C LEU A 419 -8.30 1.62 9.49
N MET A 420 -7.16 1.72 10.15
CA MET A 420 -6.69 0.78 11.16
C MET A 420 -6.01 1.53 12.28
N SER A 421 -6.41 1.25 13.52
CA SER A 421 -5.79 1.79 14.73
C SER A 421 -4.99 0.71 15.45
N GLU A 422 -3.83 1.08 15.96
CA GLU A 422 -2.97 0.29 16.81
C GLU A 422 -2.66 1.07 18.09
N CYS A 423 -2.59 0.36 19.22
CA CYS A 423 -2.09 0.93 20.47
C CYS A 423 -1.56 -0.16 21.39
N THR A 424 -0.78 0.24 22.38
CA THR A 424 -0.52 -0.55 23.59
C THR A 424 -1.51 -0.13 24.65
N VAL A 425 -2.21 -1.10 25.24
CA VAL A 425 -3.14 -0.86 26.35
C VAL A 425 -2.64 -1.56 27.60
N LYS A 426 -2.70 -0.89 28.75
CA LYS A 426 -2.50 -1.49 30.06
C LYS A 426 -3.82 -1.50 30.80
N VAL A 427 -4.21 -2.65 31.32
CA VAL A 427 -5.47 -2.86 32.07
C VAL A 427 -5.20 -3.45 33.44
N SER A 428 -6.05 -3.11 34.42
CA SER A 428 -6.03 -3.69 35.77
C SER A 428 -6.75 -5.04 35.86
N GLY A 429 -7.57 -5.38 34.86
CA GLY A 429 -8.20 -6.70 34.75
C GLY A 429 -9.32 -6.73 33.71
N PRO A 430 -10.03 -7.87 33.58
CA PRO A 430 -11.11 -8.03 32.59
C PRO A 430 -12.37 -7.20 32.89
N ALA A 431 -12.47 -6.61 34.09
CA ALA A 431 -13.56 -5.70 34.45
C ALA A 431 -13.40 -4.31 33.82
N ASP A 432 -12.17 -3.94 33.45
CA ASP A 432 -11.94 -2.72 32.69
C ASP A 432 -12.54 -2.86 31.30
N GLU A 433 -13.11 -1.78 30.81
CA GLU A 433 -13.68 -1.69 29.49
C GLU A 433 -12.73 -0.91 28.59
N VAL A 434 -12.42 -1.50 27.43
CA VAL A 434 -11.56 -0.89 26.40
C VAL A 434 -12.32 -0.90 25.10
N VAL A 435 -12.37 0.23 24.39
CA VAL A 435 -13.02 0.35 23.08
C VAL A 435 -12.08 0.96 22.09
N MET A 436 -11.93 0.32 20.94
CA MET A 436 -11.34 0.96 19.74
C MET A 436 -12.47 1.24 18.77
N GLU A 437 -12.53 2.46 18.25
CA GLU A 437 -13.57 2.90 17.32
C GLU A 437 -12.95 3.51 16.05
N LEU A 438 -13.52 3.14 14.90
CA LEU A 438 -13.19 3.69 13.59
C LEU A 438 -14.47 4.11 12.88
N SER A 439 -14.46 5.31 12.30
CA SER A 439 -15.56 5.81 11.47
C SER A 439 -15.42 5.34 10.04
N LYS A 440 -16.55 5.08 9.37
CA LYS A 440 -16.64 4.98 7.91
C LYS A 440 -18.02 5.48 7.50
N GLY A 441 -18.06 6.73 7.07
CA GLY A 441 -19.28 7.40 6.68
C GLY A 441 -20.16 7.78 7.89
N THR A 442 -21.47 7.66 7.69
CA THR A 442 -22.47 7.82 8.77
C THR A 442 -22.41 6.75 9.87
N ASN A 443 -21.57 5.72 9.71
CA ASN A 443 -21.43 4.63 10.68
C ASN A 443 -20.10 4.72 11.43
N ARG A 444 -20.12 4.25 12.67
CA ARG A 444 -18.91 3.97 13.44
C ARG A 444 -18.86 2.48 13.76
N PHE A 445 -17.66 1.96 13.89
CA PHE A 445 -17.44 0.55 14.15
C PHE A 445 -16.57 0.43 15.39
N GLN A 446 -17.00 -0.41 16.34
CA GLN A 446 -16.36 -0.56 17.64
C GLN A 446 -15.90 -2.00 17.83
N ALA A 447 -14.67 -2.17 18.31
CA ALA A 447 -14.23 -3.36 19.02
C ALA A 447 -14.20 -3.05 20.52
N ARG A 448 -15.13 -3.64 21.27
CA ARG A 448 -15.29 -3.44 22.72
C ARG A 448 -14.82 -4.66 23.48
N PHE A 449 -13.80 -4.51 24.31
CA PHE A 449 -13.24 -5.53 25.19
C PHE A 449 -13.77 -5.30 26.61
N THR A 450 -14.50 -6.26 27.15
CA THR A 450 -14.99 -6.23 28.54
C THR A 450 -15.42 -7.63 28.97
N GLY A 451 -15.21 -7.97 30.25
CA GLY A 451 -15.63 -9.25 30.82
C GLY A 451 -15.03 -10.47 30.13
N GLY A 452 -13.81 -10.35 29.60
CA GLY A 452 -13.16 -11.44 28.85
C GLY A 452 -13.78 -11.71 27.47
N THR A 453 -14.57 -10.78 26.93
CA THR A 453 -15.18 -10.87 25.59
C THR A 453 -14.78 -9.66 24.75
N VAL A 454 -14.60 -9.86 23.45
CA VAL A 454 -14.54 -8.79 22.46
C VAL A 454 -15.82 -8.80 21.61
N THR A 455 -16.49 -7.65 21.54
CA THR A 455 -17.73 -7.47 20.78
C THR A 455 -17.51 -6.45 19.67
N LEU A 456 -17.88 -6.84 18.45
CA LEU A 456 -17.87 -6.00 17.27
C LEU A 456 -19.26 -5.40 17.06
N THR A 457 -19.33 -4.07 17.01
CA THR A 457 -20.61 -3.36 16.86
C THR A 457 -20.48 -2.29 15.78
N ARG A 458 -21.48 -2.21 14.90
CA ARG A 458 -21.75 -1.03 14.09
C ARG A 458 -22.67 -0.12 14.89
N THR A 459 -22.33 1.15 15.04
CA THR A 459 -23.17 2.19 15.61
C THR A 459 -23.53 3.22 14.52
N GLY A 460 -24.63 3.96 14.70
CA GLY A 460 -25.19 4.84 13.67
C GLY A 460 -26.55 4.36 13.14
N PRO A 461 -27.02 4.86 11.98
CA PRO A 461 -28.38 4.61 11.48
C PRO A 461 -28.75 3.14 11.30
N ARG A 462 -27.75 2.30 11.01
CA ARG A 462 -27.92 0.84 10.85
C ARG A 462 -27.31 0.06 12.02
N GLY A 463 -27.29 0.66 13.21
CA GLY A 463 -26.59 0.13 14.39
C GLY A 463 -26.98 -1.31 14.70
N LYS A 464 -25.99 -2.19 14.86
CA LYS A 464 -26.18 -3.62 15.16
C LYS A 464 -24.89 -4.20 15.74
N GLN A 465 -25.02 -5.11 16.70
CA GLN A 465 -23.93 -6.01 17.07
C GLN A 465 -23.66 -6.99 15.91
N LEU A 466 -22.43 -6.99 15.41
CA LEU A 466 -22.01 -7.83 14.29
C LEU A 466 -21.57 -9.21 14.78
N ALA A 467 -20.69 -9.25 15.79
CA ALA A 467 -20.15 -10.49 16.31
C ALA A 467 -19.61 -10.34 17.75
N ALA A 468 -19.42 -11.45 18.44
CA ALA A 468 -18.71 -11.50 19.72
C ALA A 468 -17.85 -12.76 19.79
N ARG A 469 -16.66 -12.65 20.41
CA ARG A 469 -15.72 -13.77 20.62
C ARG A 469 -15.03 -13.61 21.98
N PRO A 470 -14.52 -14.70 22.58
CA PRO A 470 -13.66 -14.61 23.76
C PRO A 470 -12.45 -13.69 23.49
N SER A 471 -12.15 -12.80 24.44
CA SER A 471 -10.98 -11.94 24.42
C SER A 471 -9.82 -12.61 25.15
N PRO A 472 -8.59 -12.58 24.62
CA PRO A 472 -7.38 -13.01 25.35
C PRO A 472 -7.06 -12.16 26.59
N ILE A 473 -7.65 -10.96 26.71
CA ILE A 473 -7.47 -10.06 27.85
C ILE A 473 -8.33 -10.56 29.02
N THR A 474 -7.75 -11.44 29.83
CA THR A 474 -8.43 -12.10 30.96
C THR A 474 -7.86 -11.74 32.33
N ARG A 475 -6.73 -11.04 32.37
CA ARG A 475 -6.02 -10.63 33.59
C ARG A 475 -5.40 -9.26 33.42
N ALA A 476 -4.96 -8.67 34.53
CA ALA A 476 -4.14 -7.46 34.51
C ALA A 476 -2.90 -7.65 33.63
N GLY A 477 -2.54 -6.64 32.86
CA GLY A 477 -1.40 -6.73 31.96
C GLY A 477 -1.35 -5.62 30.92
N THR A 478 -0.30 -5.67 30.11
CA THR A 478 -0.10 -4.80 28.96
C THR A 478 -0.27 -5.64 27.70
N HIS A 479 -1.10 -5.16 26.79
CA HIS A 479 -1.47 -5.84 25.56
C HIS A 479 -1.29 -4.92 24.35
N ALA A 480 -0.82 -5.46 23.24
CA ALA A 480 -0.82 -4.77 21.96
C ALA A 480 -2.17 -5.02 21.26
N LEU A 481 -2.93 -3.96 21.01
CA LEU A 481 -4.20 -4.01 20.32
C LEU A 481 -4.09 -3.47 18.90
N ARG A 482 -4.79 -4.12 17.97
CA ARG A 482 -5.04 -3.61 16.63
C ARG A 482 -6.49 -3.82 16.26
N PHE A 483 -7.12 -2.79 15.74
CA PHE A 483 -8.47 -2.84 15.19
C PHE A 483 -8.47 -2.21 13.80
N ALA A 484 -9.00 -2.91 12.81
CA ALA A 484 -9.06 -2.46 11.42
C ALA A 484 -10.48 -2.54 10.87
N ASN A 485 -10.85 -1.53 10.10
CA ASN A 485 -12.05 -1.50 9.28
C ASN A 485 -11.61 -1.28 7.83
N VAL A 486 -11.38 -2.38 7.09
CA VAL A 486 -10.80 -2.35 5.73
C VAL A 486 -11.58 -3.32 4.84
N ASP A 487 -11.93 -2.92 3.62
CA ASP A 487 -12.77 -3.65 2.66
C ASP A 487 -14.10 -4.14 3.27
N CYS A 488 -14.76 -3.26 4.04
CA CYS A 488 -16.00 -3.56 4.76
C CYS A 488 -15.94 -4.86 5.61
N ARG A 489 -14.78 -5.08 6.25
CA ARG A 489 -14.50 -6.18 7.17
C ARG A 489 -13.77 -5.67 8.39
N LEU A 490 -14.34 -5.97 9.56
CA LEU A 490 -13.70 -5.68 10.83
C LEU A 490 -12.66 -6.76 11.16
N ARG A 491 -11.49 -6.35 11.64
CA ARG A 491 -10.41 -7.27 12.05
C ARG A 491 -9.82 -6.82 13.38
N VAL A 492 -9.58 -7.77 14.28
CA VAL A 492 -9.01 -7.51 15.61
C VAL A 492 -7.80 -8.42 15.84
N TRP A 493 -6.73 -7.85 16.40
CA TRP A 493 -5.60 -8.59 16.92
C TRP A 493 -5.30 -8.17 18.35
N VAL A 494 -4.89 -9.15 19.16
CA VAL A 494 -4.38 -8.97 20.52
C VAL A 494 -3.03 -9.67 20.60
N ASP A 495 -1.99 -8.94 21.00
CA ASP A 495 -0.61 -9.44 21.13
C ASP A 495 -0.11 -10.12 19.84
N GLY A 496 -0.46 -9.53 18.70
CA GLY A 496 -0.10 -10.04 17.37
C GLY A 496 -0.95 -11.20 16.85
N THR A 497 -1.81 -11.79 17.69
CA THR A 497 -2.69 -12.90 17.31
C THR A 497 -4.05 -12.37 16.86
N LYS A 498 -4.51 -12.80 15.67
CA LYS A 498 -5.83 -12.45 15.15
C LYS A 498 -6.92 -13.17 15.92
N ILE A 499 -8.00 -12.46 16.25
CA ILE A 499 -9.25 -13.08 16.71
C ILE A 499 -10.10 -13.38 15.47
N ASP A 500 -10.46 -14.65 15.28
CA ASP A 500 -11.24 -15.07 14.12
C ASP A 500 -12.74 -14.89 14.35
N PHE A 501 -13.31 -13.96 13.60
CA PHE A 501 -14.75 -13.72 13.55
C PHE A 501 -15.40 -14.36 12.31
N GLY A 502 -14.63 -14.98 11.41
CA GLY A 502 -15.13 -15.46 10.13
C GLY A 502 -15.81 -14.33 9.34
N THR A 503 -16.93 -14.67 8.70
CA THR A 503 -17.77 -13.72 7.94
C THR A 503 -18.70 -12.88 8.83
N ASP A 504 -18.80 -13.15 10.14
CA ASP A 504 -19.66 -12.38 11.05
C ASP A 504 -19.17 -10.93 11.22
N ALA A 505 -17.90 -10.67 10.90
CA ALA A 505 -17.29 -9.33 10.93
C ALA A 505 -17.43 -8.57 9.60
N ASP A 506 -18.02 -9.18 8.57
CA ASP A 506 -18.27 -8.55 7.28
C ASP A 506 -19.57 -7.73 7.33
N TYR A 507 -19.58 -6.61 6.62
CA TYR A 507 -20.78 -5.80 6.45
C TYR A 507 -20.88 -5.27 5.03
N SER A 508 -22.10 -4.91 4.62
CA SER A 508 -22.35 -4.32 3.31
C SER A 508 -21.85 -2.88 3.25
N PRO A 509 -21.27 -2.44 2.11
CA PRO A 509 -20.88 -1.05 1.89
C PRO A 509 -22.03 -0.07 2.19
N SER A 510 -21.69 1.17 2.54
CA SER A 510 -22.68 2.21 2.77
C SER A 510 -23.35 2.67 1.47
N ASP A 511 -24.66 2.86 1.56
CA ASP A 511 -25.57 3.19 0.46
C ASP A 511 -25.16 4.54 -0.16
N ALA A 512 -25.03 4.55 -1.48
CA ALA A 512 -24.20 5.48 -2.23
C ALA A 512 -24.87 6.81 -2.64
N ALA A 513 -26.13 7.04 -2.27
CA ALA A 513 -26.94 8.15 -2.79
C ALA A 513 -26.35 9.55 -2.59
N GLY A 514 -25.43 9.75 -1.63
CA GLY A 514 -24.67 11.00 -1.50
C GLY A 514 -23.61 11.17 -2.60
N PHE A 515 -22.63 10.27 -2.64
CA PHE A 515 -21.37 10.41 -3.42
C PHE A 515 -21.54 10.38 -4.94
N ASP A 516 -22.55 9.69 -5.48
CA ASP A 516 -22.75 9.70 -6.93
C ASP A 516 -23.37 11.04 -7.39
N ALA A 517 -24.15 11.71 -6.52
CA ALA A 517 -24.60 13.09 -6.74
C ALA A 517 -23.44 14.11 -6.62
N ALA A 518 -22.41 13.77 -5.83
CA ALA A 518 -21.16 14.52 -5.80
C ALA A 518 -20.40 14.39 -7.13
N ILE A 519 -20.07 13.20 -7.61
CA ILE A 519 -19.26 13.07 -8.84
C ILE A 519 -19.91 13.76 -10.06
N GLY A 520 -21.24 13.73 -10.18
CA GLY A 520 -21.99 14.50 -11.20
C GLY A 520 -21.88 16.03 -11.07
N ALA A 521 -21.68 16.55 -9.86
CA ALA A 521 -21.38 17.95 -9.64
C ALA A 521 -19.87 18.28 -9.77
N VAL A 522 -18.95 17.31 -9.59
CA VAL A 522 -17.48 17.48 -9.81
C VAL A 522 -17.20 17.75 -11.28
N ALA A 523 -18.07 17.23 -12.15
CA ALA A 523 -18.14 17.59 -13.56
C ALA A 523 -18.23 19.10 -13.84
N SER A 524 -18.87 19.87 -12.95
CA SER A 524 -19.47 21.14 -13.33
C SER A 524 -19.31 22.32 -12.36
N ALA A 525 -19.04 22.16 -11.07
CA ALA A 525 -18.81 23.30 -10.17
C ALA A 525 -18.26 22.92 -8.80
N ALA A 526 -17.62 23.90 -8.15
CA ALA A 526 -17.14 23.91 -6.77
C ALA A 526 -17.96 23.06 -5.78
N PHE A 527 -17.27 22.18 -5.05
CA PHE A 527 -17.88 21.12 -4.26
C PHE A 527 -18.55 21.61 -3.00
N ALA A 528 -19.87 21.41 -2.94
CA ALA A 528 -20.67 21.55 -1.74
C ALA A 528 -20.30 20.48 -0.70
N PRO A 529 -20.10 20.85 0.58
CA PRO A 529 -19.90 19.90 1.66
C PRO A 529 -21.22 19.16 1.94
N ALA A 530 -21.15 17.84 2.17
CA ALA A 530 -22.21 16.88 2.57
C ALA A 530 -22.64 15.81 1.53
N ALA A 531 -21.97 15.67 0.40
CA ALA A 531 -22.44 14.82 -0.69
C ALA A 531 -21.73 13.47 -0.81
N ASP A 532 -21.23 12.81 0.23
CA ASP A 532 -20.42 11.59 0.10
C ASP A 532 -20.71 10.50 1.14
N GLY A 533 -21.70 10.73 2.00
CA GLY A 533 -22.03 9.83 3.10
C GLY A 533 -21.00 9.84 4.23
N HIS A 534 -19.93 10.63 4.14
CA HIS A 534 -19.09 10.99 5.28
C HIS A 534 -19.76 12.12 6.06
N THR A 535 -19.48 12.18 7.36
CA THR A 535 -20.02 13.25 8.20
C THR A 535 -18.88 13.99 8.87
N LEU A 536 -19.05 15.31 9.04
CA LEU A 536 -18.10 16.12 9.80
C LEU A 536 -17.86 15.52 11.18
N GLU A 537 -18.90 15.01 11.84
CA GLU A 537 -18.79 14.39 13.16
C GLU A 537 -18.01 13.06 13.15
N ASN A 538 -18.26 12.18 12.18
CA ASN A 538 -17.64 10.86 12.13
C ASN A 538 -16.29 10.84 11.46
N ASP A 539 -16.17 11.31 10.23
CA ASP A 539 -15.01 11.03 9.37
C ASP A 539 -13.97 12.15 9.37
N VAL A 540 -14.36 13.35 9.81
CA VAL A 540 -13.48 14.52 9.83
C VAL A 540 -13.05 14.87 11.25
N ALA A 541 -14.02 15.10 12.15
CA ALA A 541 -13.76 15.52 13.52
C ALA A 541 -13.28 14.39 14.43
N ALA A 542 -13.74 13.15 14.19
CA ALA A 542 -13.40 11.99 15.02
C ALA A 542 -13.33 10.65 14.26
N PRO A 543 -12.49 10.51 13.20
CA PRO A 543 -12.41 9.29 12.39
C PRO A 543 -11.86 8.07 13.12
N ALA A 544 -11.18 8.29 14.25
CA ALA A 544 -10.74 7.22 15.14
C ALA A 544 -10.88 7.68 16.60
N SER A 545 -11.21 6.74 17.49
CA SER A 545 -11.31 7.00 18.92
C SER A 545 -10.89 5.79 19.75
N LEU A 546 -10.35 6.06 20.93
CA LEU A 546 -10.03 5.08 21.97
C LEU A 546 -10.87 5.40 23.20
N GLY A 547 -11.63 4.45 23.70
CA GLY A 547 -12.53 4.62 24.84
C GLY A 547 -12.16 3.70 25.98
N ALA A 548 -12.41 4.15 27.20
CA ALA A 548 -12.19 3.32 28.39
C ALA A 548 -13.19 3.61 29.52
N LYS A 549 -13.37 2.60 30.37
CA LYS A 549 -13.98 2.72 31.70
C LYS A 549 -13.20 1.82 32.66
N GLY A 550 -12.83 2.33 33.84
CA GLY A 550 -11.90 1.65 34.75
C GLY A 550 -10.45 2.11 34.59
N ALA A 551 -9.51 1.36 35.14
CA ALA A 551 -8.10 1.74 35.20
C ALA A 551 -7.35 1.27 33.94
N VAL A 552 -7.32 2.14 32.92
CA VAL A 552 -6.78 1.82 31.59
C VAL A 552 -5.76 2.89 31.17
N GLU A 553 -4.64 2.47 30.61
CA GLU A 553 -3.66 3.38 29.99
C GLU A 553 -3.44 3.00 28.53
N PHE A 554 -3.57 3.96 27.61
CA PHE A 554 -3.19 3.82 26.21
C PHE A 554 -1.84 4.49 25.96
N SER A 555 -0.99 3.84 25.15
CA SER A 555 0.29 4.37 24.67
C SER A 555 0.61 3.84 23.27
N LYS A 556 1.64 4.39 22.61
CA LYS A 556 2.10 3.95 21.27
C LYS A 556 0.96 3.90 20.25
N VAL A 557 0.14 4.95 20.23
CA VAL A 557 -1.05 5.02 19.37
C VAL A 557 -0.64 5.34 17.93
N VAL A 558 -1.06 4.50 16.99
CA VAL A 558 -0.81 4.68 15.56
C VAL A 558 -2.11 4.52 14.78
N LEU A 559 -2.33 5.41 13.82
CA LEU A 559 -3.42 5.35 12.85
C LEU A 559 -2.84 5.10 11.46
N TRP A 560 -3.42 4.13 10.79
CA TRP A 560 -3.08 3.68 9.45
C TRP A 560 -4.31 3.80 8.55
N ALA A 561 -4.07 3.92 7.25
CA ALA A 561 -5.07 3.77 6.21
C ALA A 561 -4.67 2.63 5.27
N ASP A 562 -5.63 2.03 4.60
CA ASP A 562 -5.36 1.07 3.55
C ASP A 562 -4.92 1.76 2.24
N THR A 563 -4.40 0.96 1.29
CA THR A 563 -4.16 1.42 -0.06
C THR A 563 -5.48 1.69 -0.78
N PHE A 564 -5.71 2.95 -1.12
CA PHE A 564 -6.86 3.40 -1.90
C PHE A 564 -6.53 3.36 -3.39
N PHE A 565 -7.25 2.51 -4.15
CA PHE A 565 -7.05 2.38 -5.60
C PHE A 565 -7.68 3.55 -6.36
N THR A 566 -6.83 4.41 -6.91
CA THR A 566 -7.27 5.54 -7.72
C THR A 566 -7.72 5.09 -9.11
N PRO A 567 -8.67 5.79 -9.75
CA PRO A 567 -8.89 5.65 -11.19
C PRO A 567 -7.65 6.11 -11.98
N ASP A 568 -7.61 5.84 -13.30
CA ASP A 568 -6.51 6.32 -14.16
C ASP A 568 -6.57 7.84 -14.35
N ASP A 569 -5.43 8.52 -14.17
CA ASP A 569 -5.29 9.98 -14.26
C ASP A 569 -5.13 10.49 -15.70
N HIS A 570 -4.83 9.59 -16.66
CA HIS A 570 -4.65 9.93 -18.07
C HIS A 570 -5.93 9.88 -18.91
N TYR A 571 -7.05 9.46 -18.32
CA TYR A 571 -8.37 9.64 -18.91
C TYR A 571 -9.03 10.88 -18.30
N PRO A 572 -9.01 12.05 -18.96
CA PRO A 572 -9.78 13.23 -18.55
C PRO A 572 -11.31 13.03 -18.60
N TYR A 573 -11.75 11.78 -18.75
CA TYR A 573 -13.12 11.32 -18.75
C TYR A 573 -13.19 9.98 -17.99
N ALA A 574 -12.76 9.93 -16.72
CA ALA A 574 -13.70 9.37 -15.76
C ALA A 574 -14.95 10.22 -15.98
N ASP A 575 -15.89 9.71 -16.77
CA ASP A 575 -17.15 10.39 -17.01
C ASP A 575 -17.62 10.83 -15.63
N PRO A 576 -17.77 12.13 -15.36
CA PRO A 576 -18.21 12.53 -14.05
C PRO A 576 -19.67 12.10 -13.81
N GLY A 577 -20.32 11.42 -14.76
CA GLY A 577 -21.51 10.59 -14.55
C GLY A 577 -21.24 9.11 -14.18
N ASN A 578 -20.02 8.60 -14.31
CA ASN A 578 -19.66 7.20 -14.08
C ASN A 578 -18.53 7.05 -13.04
N PRO A 579 -18.87 6.86 -11.76
CA PRO A 579 -17.91 6.83 -10.65
C PRO A 579 -17.09 5.52 -10.53
N VAL A 580 -17.23 4.59 -11.48
CA VAL A 580 -16.63 3.26 -11.46
C VAL A 580 -15.79 2.98 -12.71
N ASP A 581 -14.64 2.32 -12.51
CA ASP A 581 -13.81 1.78 -13.58
C ASP A 581 -13.90 0.26 -13.62
N THR A 582 -14.43 -0.31 -14.70
CA THR A 582 -14.60 -1.76 -14.90
C THR A 582 -13.64 -2.31 -15.93
N PHE A 583 -13.11 -3.52 -15.69
CA PHE A 583 -12.16 -4.22 -16.55
C PHE A 583 -12.55 -5.70 -16.65
N TYR A 584 -12.93 -6.15 -17.83
CA TYR A 584 -13.00 -7.57 -18.13
C TYR A 584 -11.61 -8.15 -18.32
N VAL A 585 -11.31 -9.21 -17.58
CA VAL A 585 -10.04 -9.93 -17.67
C VAL A 585 -10.26 -11.15 -18.54
N GLN A 586 -9.64 -11.18 -19.72
CA GLN A 586 -9.80 -12.30 -20.63
C GLN A 586 -9.21 -13.60 -20.06
N PRO A 587 -9.74 -14.78 -20.44
CA PRO A 587 -9.07 -16.05 -20.16
C PRO A 587 -7.61 -16.04 -20.61
N GLY A 588 -6.71 -16.58 -19.77
CA GLY A 588 -5.26 -16.57 -20.03
C GLY A 588 -4.57 -15.22 -19.75
N HIS A 589 -5.29 -14.22 -19.24
CA HIS A 589 -4.75 -12.93 -18.87
C HIS A 589 -4.97 -12.59 -17.41
N TYR A 590 -4.30 -11.53 -16.96
CA TYR A 590 -4.35 -11.02 -15.60
C TYR A 590 -4.42 -9.50 -15.57
N LEU A 591 -5.15 -8.95 -14.60
CA LEU A 591 -5.13 -7.52 -14.28
C LEU A 591 -4.16 -7.29 -13.12
N CYS A 592 -3.13 -6.50 -13.33
CA CYS A 592 -2.07 -6.27 -12.36
C CYS A 592 -2.01 -4.79 -11.98
N LEU A 593 -2.22 -4.46 -10.70
CA LEU A 593 -2.23 -3.09 -10.18
C LEU A 593 -1.02 -2.85 -9.27
N GLY A 594 -0.54 -1.61 -9.22
CA GLY A 594 0.53 -1.23 -8.30
C GLY A 594 -0.02 -0.84 -6.93
N ASP A 595 0.69 -1.23 -5.87
CA ASP A 595 0.34 -0.86 -4.51
C ASP A 595 0.48 0.66 -4.28
N ASN A 596 1.34 1.36 -5.05
CA ASN A 596 1.38 2.83 -5.11
C ASN A 596 0.41 3.36 -6.18
N SER A 597 -0.89 3.10 -5.97
CA SER A 597 -1.93 3.30 -6.99
C SER A 597 -1.91 4.65 -7.70
N GLY A 598 -1.69 5.76 -6.99
CA GLY A 598 -1.70 7.10 -7.58
C GLY A 598 -0.46 7.46 -8.42
N GLN A 599 0.61 6.66 -8.36
CA GLN A 599 1.88 6.87 -9.09
C GLN A 599 2.39 5.56 -9.71
N SER A 600 1.47 4.66 -10.06
CA SER A 600 1.78 3.40 -10.70
C SER A 600 1.35 3.45 -12.16
N SER A 601 2.33 3.28 -13.05
CA SER A 601 2.02 2.79 -14.40
C SER A 601 1.71 1.30 -14.24
N ASP A 602 0.46 0.90 -14.47
CA ASP A 602 -0.05 -0.48 -14.33
C ASP A 602 -1.16 -0.82 -15.33
N SER A 603 -1.87 -1.94 -15.14
CA SER A 603 -2.91 -2.43 -16.06
C SER A 603 -4.03 -1.43 -16.34
N ARG A 604 -4.21 -0.38 -15.51
CA ARG A 604 -5.12 0.73 -15.83
C ARG A 604 -4.67 1.53 -17.06
N LYS A 605 -3.36 1.60 -17.32
CA LYS A 605 -2.76 2.40 -18.41
C LYS A 605 -2.50 1.60 -19.68
N TRP A 606 -2.16 0.33 -19.55
CA TRP A 606 -1.72 -0.52 -20.67
C TRP A 606 -2.54 -1.79 -20.88
N GLY A 607 -3.57 -2.02 -20.05
CA GLY A 607 -4.44 -3.19 -20.15
C GLY A 607 -3.89 -4.46 -19.49
N LEU A 608 -4.35 -5.61 -19.99
CA LEU A 608 -4.11 -6.91 -19.35
C LEU A 608 -2.70 -7.47 -19.61
N VAL A 609 -2.27 -8.38 -18.74
CA VAL A 609 -1.00 -9.10 -18.85
C VAL A 609 -1.26 -10.56 -19.27
N PRO A 610 -0.83 -11.01 -20.46
CA PRO A 610 -0.93 -12.40 -20.88
C PRO A 610 -0.10 -13.32 -19.98
N GLN A 611 -0.60 -14.54 -19.73
CA GLN A 611 0.09 -15.53 -18.92
C GLN A 611 1.51 -15.86 -19.42
N ARG A 612 1.73 -15.86 -20.74
CA ARG A 612 3.08 -16.13 -21.31
C ARG A 612 4.13 -15.07 -20.96
N LEU A 613 3.71 -13.87 -20.53
CA LEU A 613 4.63 -12.81 -20.11
C LEU A 613 4.98 -12.88 -18.63
N MET A 614 4.30 -13.72 -17.86
CA MET A 614 4.59 -13.92 -16.43
C MET A 614 5.94 -14.62 -16.28
N LEU A 615 6.85 -13.98 -15.55
CA LEU A 615 8.18 -14.52 -15.24
C LEU A 615 8.20 -15.31 -13.93
N GLY A 616 7.38 -14.92 -12.95
CA GLY A 616 7.29 -15.63 -11.67
C GLY A 616 6.70 -14.80 -10.53
N LYS A 617 6.64 -15.40 -9.35
CA LYS A 617 6.19 -14.75 -8.10
C LYS A 617 7.36 -14.15 -7.36
N ALA A 618 7.28 -12.87 -7.00
CA ALA A 618 8.21 -12.27 -6.04
C ALA A 618 7.85 -12.79 -4.64
N VAL A 619 8.79 -13.48 -3.98
CA VAL A 619 8.52 -14.20 -2.72
C VAL A 619 9.24 -13.62 -1.52
N PHE A 620 10.40 -12.98 -1.71
CA PHE A 620 11.27 -12.61 -0.61
C PHE A 620 12.11 -11.37 -0.94
N VAL A 621 12.13 -10.39 -0.04
CA VAL A 621 13.11 -9.29 -0.04
C VAL A 621 14.35 -9.78 0.70
N PHE A 622 15.51 -9.79 0.05
CA PHE A 622 16.77 -10.22 0.66
C PHE A 622 17.74 -9.06 0.94
N PHE A 623 17.47 -7.87 0.40
CA PHE A 623 18.24 -6.66 0.65
C PHE A 623 17.34 -5.41 0.45
N PRO A 624 17.49 -4.32 1.22
CA PRO A 624 18.44 -4.13 2.32
C PRO A 624 18.13 -5.02 3.53
N PHE A 625 19.13 -5.26 4.38
CA PHE A 625 18.99 -6.19 5.51
C PHE A 625 17.93 -5.76 6.54
N SER A 626 17.63 -4.46 6.62
CA SER A 626 16.55 -3.90 7.44
C SER A 626 15.15 -4.26 6.95
N ARG A 627 15.01 -4.70 5.70
CA ARG A 627 13.74 -5.07 5.05
C ARG A 627 13.68 -6.55 4.66
N ILE A 628 14.58 -7.39 5.18
CA ILE A 628 14.53 -8.84 4.92
C ILE A 628 13.19 -9.41 5.35
N GLY A 629 12.54 -10.13 4.45
CA GLY A 629 11.29 -10.82 4.78
C GLY A 629 10.56 -11.37 3.57
N PHE A 630 9.57 -12.22 3.85
CA PHE A 630 8.64 -12.70 2.83
C PHE A 630 7.71 -11.57 2.38
N ILE A 631 7.51 -11.49 1.07
CA ILE A 631 6.55 -10.59 0.45
C ILE A 631 5.15 -11.15 0.70
N LYS A 632 4.25 -10.30 1.20
CA LYS A 632 2.91 -10.66 1.65
C LYS A 632 1.82 -10.31 0.64
#